data_AF-A0A7C5M7U7-F1
#
_entry.id   AF-A0A7C5M7U7-F1
#
_cell.length_a   1.000
_cell.length_b   1.000
_cell.length_c   1.000
_cell.angle_alpha   90.00
_cell.angle_beta   90.00
_cell.angle_gamma   90.00
#
_symmetry.space_group_name_H-M   'P 1'
#
loop_
_entity.id
_entity.type
_entity.pdbx_description
1 polymer ?
#
loop_
_entity_poly.entity_id
_entity_poly.type
_entity_poly.pdbx_seq_one_letter_code
_entity_poly.pdbx_strand_id
1 'polypeptide(L)'
;MMRGERRSGMGAHPSIPLVLAVMALGCVRERCYQDSDCPADKVCGASGTCVYACTTDSDCGEGFICEGHRCKPKTPHNPVTCPEDMVVVANAFCVDRYEASRPDATAYSAGKDESRATSRPGVMPWLVKDNLHAEWACEVVGKRLCTPAEWELACRGPAGTVYGYGDTYDPKICNGIDTFGPGNFHLAPTGSFPGCTNGFGVYDMNGNVWEHVLGGDERSVRGGAFNCSDSRTFHRCDYVPRTWTPAALGFRCCRGPLQTVPEGGPEAQAPDVAPDAETLPEDASEEGGGCIPTEEVKDEGSEGGLPDQGPSEPGPGDLGLAEDTTPLETEVVTPVKCPDDMVPVPWGNNKVVCMDRYEASHADATADSMGTSPVAQSRPGVMPWHVSQMSMAALMEFKAGCEAAGKRLCTKDEWFEACNGPNDTIYFFGNTWDREVCNCVDTFCDDWCAQNGISVCNTSENCGYQYYCFHVMPTGSFPKCTNAYGLYDVNGNVWEVV
;
A
#
# COMPACT_ATOMS: atom_id res chain seq x y z
N MET A 1 -5.17 -65.66 46.52
CA MET A 1 -4.76 -66.77 45.62
C MET A 1 -4.54 -66.14 44.24
N MET A 2 -3.31 -65.88 43.78
CA MET A 2 -2.46 -66.79 42.97
C MET A 2 -3.29 -67.60 41.96
N ARG A 3 -3.06 -67.70 40.64
CA ARG A 3 -1.97 -67.52 39.66
C ARG A 3 -2.70 -67.59 38.28
N GLY A 4 -2.17 -67.23 37.11
CA GLY A 4 -0.80 -67.04 36.68
C GLY A 4 -0.73 -66.74 35.17
N GLU A 5 0.49 -66.51 34.71
CA GLU A 5 0.90 -66.24 33.33
C GLU A 5 0.98 -67.52 32.47
N ARG A 6 0.79 -67.39 31.14
CA ARG A 6 1.82 -67.67 30.10
C ARG A 6 1.30 -67.50 28.65
N ARG A 7 2.03 -66.66 27.90
CA ARG A 7 2.53 -66.73 26.50
C ARG A 7 1.77 -67.55 25.43
N SER A 8 1.57 -66.99 24.23
CA SER A 8 2.41 -67.21 23.01
C SER A 8 1.73 -66.73 21.70
N GLY A 9 2.54 -66.28 20.71
CA GLY A 9 2.20 -66.20 19.27
C GLY A 9 1.87 -64.80 18.73
N MET A 10 2.81 -64.00 18.21
CA MET A 10 3.36 -63.97 16.83
C MET A 10 2.31 -63.94 15.70
N GLY A 11 2.22 -62.81 15.01
CA GLY A 11 1.49 -62.63 13.76
C GLY A 11 1.57 -61.17 13.28
N ALA A 12 2.57 -60.87 12.45
CA ALA A 12 2.87 -59.55 11.93
C ALA A 12 1.86 -59.11 10.84
N HIS A 13 1.43 -57.84 10.89
CA HIS A 13 0.96 -57.10 9.73
C HIS A 13 1.87 -55.88 9.54
N PRO A 14 2.44 -55.64 8.35
CA PRO A 14 3.22 -54.45 8.08
C PRO A 14 2.26 -53.29 7.84
N SER A 15 2.23 -52.33 8.77
CA SER A 15 1.60 -51.03 8.55
C SER A 15 2.50 -50.24 7.60
N ILE A 16 2.11 -50.14 6.33
CA ILE A 16 2.73 -49.22 5.36
C ILE A 16 2.36 -47.80 5.80
N PRO A 17 3.31 -46.90 6.10
CA PRO A 17 2.99 -45.51 6.34
C PRO A 17 2.66 -44.87 4.98
N LEU A 18 1.41 -44.43 4.81
CA LEU A 18 1.01 -43.58 3.70
C LEU A 18 1.71 -42.23 3.89
N VAL A 19 2.89 -42.08 3.28
CA VAL A 19 3.55 -40.78 3.14
C VAL A 19 2.69 -39.97 2.17
N LEU A 20 1.87 -39.07 2.72
CA LEU A 20 1.19 -38.04 1.96
C LEU A 20 2.27 -37.07 1.43
N ALA A 21 2.81 -37.37 0.25
CA ALA A 21 3.63 -36.43 -0.49
C ALA A 21 2.69 -35.35 -1.05
N VAL A 22 2.55 -34.24 -0.31
CA VAL A 22 1.92 -33.02 -0.83
C VAL A 22 2.91 -32.42 -1.84
N MET A 23 2.78 -32.80 -3.11
CA MET A 23 3.43 -32.07 -4.20
C MET A 23 2.67 -30.76 -4.41
N ALA A 24 3.09 -29.71 -3.71
CA ALA A 24 2.71 -28.35 -4.03
C ALA A 24 3.55 -27.87 -5.24
N LEU A 25 3.12 -28.24 -6.44
CA LEU A 25 3.54 -27.59 -7.68
C LEU A 25 2.44 -26.59 -8.07
N GLY A 26 2.41 -25.46 -7.38
CA GLY A 26 1.59 -24.31 -7.73
C GLY A 26 2.50 -23.12 -8.00
N CYS A 27 2.87 -22.90 -9.25
CA CYS A 27 3.45 -21.63 -9.65
C CYS A 27 2.35 -20.57 -9.52
N VAL A 28 2.42 -19.72 -8.50
CA VAL A 28 1.75 -18.41 -8.46
C VAL A 28 2.67 -17.41 -9.17
N ARG A 29 2.13 -16.51 -10.01
CA ARG A 29 2.93 -15.41 -10.58
C ARG A 29 3.08 -14.45 -9.42
N GLU A 30 4.22 -14.55 -8.74
CA GLU A 30 4.56 -13.90 -7.46
C GLU A 30 4.64 -12.38 -7.63
N ARG A 31 3.51 -11.70 -7.87
CA ARG A 31 3.42 -10.28 -7.52
C ARG A 31 3.27 -10.20 -6.01
N CYS A 32 4.24 -9.57 -5.35
CA CYS A 32 4.23 -9.28 -3.92
C CYS A 32 4.03 -7.78 -3.73
N TYR A 33 3.50 -7.40 -2.58
CA TYR A 33 3.35 -6.00 -2.16
C TYR A 33 4.14 -5.73 -0.89
N GLN A 34 4.23 -6.73 -0.02
CA GLN A 34 4.98 -6.74 1.24
C GLN A 34 5.79 -8.03 1.38
N ASP A 35 6.79 -8.04 2.26
CA ASP A 35 7.69 -9.20 2.41
C ASP A 35 6.96 -10.48 2.86
N SER A 36 5.85 -10.35 3.60
CA SER A 36 5.05 -11.51 3.99
C SER A 36 4.31 -12.19 2.83
N ASP A 37 4.23 -11.55 1.66
CA ASP A 37 3.66 -12.18 0.46
C ASP A 37 4.66 -13.14 -0.19
N CYS A 38 5.92 -13.08 0.24
CA CYS A 38 7.00 -13.89 -0.29
C CYS A 38 7.32 -15.12 0.58
N PRO A 39 7.89 -16.18 -0.03
CA PRO A 39 8.50 -17.28 0.73
C PRO A 39 9.50 -16.78 1.78
N ALA A 40 9.70 -17.54 2.86
CA ALA A 40 10.42 -17.11 4.07
C ALA A 40 11.84 -16.56 3.84
N ASP A 41 12.49 -16.86 2.71
CA ASP A 41 13.83 -16.43 2.31
C ASP A 41 13.85 -15.25 1.32
N LYS A 42 12.69 -14.78 0.84
CA LYS A 42 12.58 -13.70 -0.16
C LYS A 42 11.95 -12.43 0.41
N VAL A 43 12.35 -11.28 -0.12
CA VAL A 43 11.72 -9.97 0.10
C VAL A 43 10.87 -9.62 -1.11
N CYS A 44 9.96 -8.68 -0.91
CA CYS A 44 9.28 -8.09 -2.04
C CYS A 44 10.15 -7.02 -2.73
N GLY A 45 10.59 -7.32 -3.96
CA GLY A 45 11.42 -6.42 -4.76
C GLY A 45 10.66 -5.20 -5.30
N ALA A 46 11.38 -4.16 -5.72
CA ALA A 46 10.79 -2.92 -6.27
C ALA A 46 9.83 -3.15 -7.44
N SER A 47 10.09 -4.16 -8.27
CA SER A 47 9.23 -4.59 -9.38
C SER A 47 8.01 -5.42 -8.95
N GLY A 48 7.72 -5.49 -7.64
CA GLY A 48 6.69 -6.36 -7.08
C GLY A 48 7.01 -7.84 -7.26
N THR A 49 8.27 -8.24 -7.41
CA THR A 49 8.65 -9.65 -7.57
C THR A 49 9.33 -10.16 -6.31
N CYS A 50 9.02 -11.37 -5.86
CA CYS A 50 9.75 -11.97 -4.76
C CYS A 50 11.20 -12.28 -5.16
N VAL A 51 12.12 -11.51 -4.60
CA VAL A 51 13.56 -11.60 -4.87
C VAL A 51 14.32 -11.93 -3.59
N TYR A 52 15.53 -12.44 -3.73
CA TYR A 52 16.44 -12.50 -2.58
C TYR A 52 16.85 -11.09 -2.19
N ALA A 53 16.82 -10.78 -0.88
CA ALA A 53 17.26 -9.46 -0.41
C ALA A 53 18.72 -9.21 -0.78
N CYS A 54 19.51 -10.30 -0.83
CA CYS A 54 20.89 -10.29 -1.24
C CYS A 54 21.29 -11.66 -1.82
N THR A 55 22.29 -11.65 -2.69
CA THR A 55 23.02 -12.83 -3.16
C THR A 55 24.50 -12.79 -2.76
N THR A 56 25.02 -11.59 -2.53
CA THR A 56 26.39 -11.30 -2.13
C THR A 56 26.41 -10.23 -1.04
N ASP A 57 27.49 -10.14 -0.28
CA ASP A 57 27.66 -9.10 0.74
C ASP A 57 27.58 -7.67 0.19
N SER A 58 27.96 -7.47 -1.08
CA SER A 58 27.86 -6.15 -1.73
C SER A 58 26.43 -5.73 -2.05
N ASP A 59 25.49 -6.68 -2.09
CA ASP A 59 24.07 -6.35 -2.23
C ASP A 59 23.51 -5.77 -0.93
N CYS A 60 24.24 -5.96 0.18
CA CYS A 60 23.93 -5.39 1.47
C CYS A 60 24.72 -4.11 1.72
N GLY A 61 24.07 -3.12 2.34
CA GLY A 61 24.72 -1.86 2.74
C GLY A 61 25.93 -2.08 3.66
N GLU A 62 26.75 -1.04 3.82
CA GLU A 62 27.92 -1.09 4.71
C GLU A 62 27.52 -1.54 6.13
N GLY A 63 28.27 -2.49 6.69
CA GLY A 63 27.94 -3.07 8.00
C GLY A 63 27.00 -4.29 7.96
N PHE A 64 26.62 -4.78 6.78
CA PHE A 64 25.81 -5.99 6.62
C PHE A 64 26.54 -7.05 5.77
N ILE A 65 26.21 -8.32 6.00
CA ILE A 65 26.56 -9.49 5.17
C ILE A 65 25.29 -10.12 4.62
N CYS A 66 25.43 -10.80 3.48
CA CYS A 66 24.38 -11.64 2.98
C CYS A 66 24.45 -13.02 3.63
N GLU A 67 23.55 -13.28 4.58
CA GLU A 67 23.45 -14.59 5.23
C GLU A 67 22.04 -15.16 5.05
N GLY A 68 21.93 -16.29 4.34
CA GLY A 68 20.65 -16.91 4.05
C GLY A 68 19.74 -16.02 3.21
N HIS A 69 20.32 -15.29 2.23
CA HIS A 69 19.63 -14.37 1.34
C HIS A 69 18.93 -13.18 2.01
N ARG A 70 19.27 -12.90 3.27
CA ARG A 70 18.86 -11.71 4.02
C ARG A 70 20.09 -10.90 4.40
N CYS A 71 19.98 -9.58 4.31
CA CYS A 71 21.02 -8.70 4.83
C CYS A 71 20.97 -8.74 6.36
N LYS A 72 22.02 -9.32 6.94
CA LYS A 72 22.19 -9.37 8.39
C LYS A 72 23.36 -8.49 8.81
N PRO A 73 23.29 -7.86 9.99
CA PRO A 73 24.37 -7.03 10.48
C PRO A 73 25.65 -7.87 10.63
N LYS A 74 26.76 -7.37 10.08
CA LYS A 74 28.11 -7.85 10.39
C LYS A 74 28.30 -7.71 11.88
N THR A 75 28.63 -8.79 12.57
CA THR A 75 29.05 -8.70 13.97
C THR A 75 30.38 -7.96 14.00
N PRO A 76 30.45 -6.69 14.44
CA PRO A 76 31.72 -6.00 14.46
C PRO A 76 32.55 -6.50 15.63
N HIS A 77 33.86 -6.52 15.44
CA HIS A 77 34.80 -6.92 16.48
C HIS A 77 34.88 -5.93 17.64
N ASN A 78 34.43 -4.68 17.43
CA ASN A 78 34.38 -3.63 18.44
C ASN A 78 32.93 -3.14 18.64
N PRO A 79 32.54 -2.75 19.87
CA PRO A 79 31.23 -2.18 20.13
C PRO A 79 31.03 -0.86 19.36
N VAL A 80 29.88 -0.69 18.73
CA VAL A 80 29.49 0.57 18.10
C VAL A 80 28.96 1.51 19.18
N THR A 81 29.48 2.73 19.23
CA THR A 81 29.02 3.79 20.12
C THR A 81 28.28 4.84 19.32
N CYS A 82 27.07 5.18 19.75
CA CYS A 82 26.25 6.19 19.10
C CYS A 82 26.21 7.50 19.90
N PRO A 83 26.04 8.65 19.22
CA PRO A 83 25.66 9.90 19.86
C PRO A 83 24.41 9.76 20.73
N GLU A 84 24.22 10.67 21.69
CA GLU A 84 23.13 10.62 22.67
C GLU A 84 21.74 10.61 22.03
N ASP A 85 21.57 11.28 20.89
CA ASP A 85 20.33 11.39 20.11
C ASP A 85 20.05 10.18 19.21
N MET A 86 20.93 9.17 19.23
CA MET A 86 20.86 7.96 18.42
C MET A 86 20.85 6.70 19.31
N VAL A 87 20.54 5.56 18.71
CA VAL A 87 20.57 4.24 19.35
C VAL A 87 21.38 3.26 18.53
N VAL A 88 22.06 2.34 19.23
CA VAL A 88 22.85 1.28 18.62
C VAL A 88 21.90 0.17 18.16
N VAL A 89 21.88 -0.11 16.85
CA VAL A 89 21.07 -1.19 16.29
C VAL A 89 21.97 -2.39 15.97
N ALA A 90 21.66 -3.52 16.61
CA ALA A 90 22.35 -4.80 16.44
C ALA A 90 23.90 -4.72 16.55
N ASN A 91 24.40 -3.78 17.34
CA ASN A 91 25.83 -3.44 17.44
C ASN A 91 26.49 -3.11 16.10
N ALA A 92 25.75 -2.68 15.07
CA ALA A 92 26.30 -2.51 13.72
C ALA A 92 26.32 -1.05 13.25
N PHE A 93 25.29 -0.28 13.58
CA PHE A 93 25.13 1.12 13.15
C PHE A 93 24.29 1.90 14.16
N CYS A 94 24.20 3.20 13.94
CA CYS A 94 23.39 4.12 14.74
C CYS A 94 22.16 4.56 13.95
N VAL A 95 21.01 4.63 14.62
CA VAL A 95 19.76 5.23 14.11
C VAL A 95 19.33 6.34 15.04
N ASP A 96 18.83 7.44 14.48
CA ASP A 96 18.15 8.47 15.26
C ASP A 96 17.05 7.87 16.14
N ARG A 97 17.06 8.24 17.43
CA ARG A 97 16.11 7.71 18.41
C ARG A 97 14.66 8.04 18.07
N TYR A 98 14.42 9.22 17.51
CA TYR A 98 13.12 9.72 17.08
C TYR A 98 13.18 10.13 15.61
N GLU A 99 12.04 10.46 15.00
CA GLU A 99 12.02 11.11 13.70
C GLU A 99 12.79 12.43 13.74
N ALA A 100 13.37 12.82 12.60
CA ALA A 100 14.09 14.06 12.47
C ALA A 100 13.16 15.25 12.72
N SER A 101 13.70 16.26 13.40
CA SER A 101 13.03 17.51 13.74
C SER A 101 13.97 18.69 13.51
N ARG A 102 13.40 19.86 13.23
CA ARG A 102 14.18 21.10 13.09
C ARG A 102 14.74 21.55 14.45
N PRO A 103 15.87 22.26 14.51
CA PRO A 103 16.46 22.73 15.77
C PRO A 103 15.53 23.62 16.59
N ASP A 104 14.68 24.41 15.92
CA ASP A 104 13.70 25.31 16.53
C ASP A 104 12.29 24.69 16.65
N ALA A 105 12.12 23.40 16.33
CA ALA A 105 10.87 22.70 16.52
C ALA A 105 10.46 22.67 18.00
N THR A 106 9.15 22.73 18.24
CA THR A 106 8.51 22.65 19.56
C THR A 106 7.39 21.61 19.52
N ALA A 107 6.73 21.36 20.65
CA ALA A 107 5.55 20.49 20.69
C ALA A 107 4.37 20.97 19.85
N TYR A 108 4.38 22.22 19.39
CA TYR A 108 3.25 22.85 18.68
C TYR A 108 3.62 23.40 17.30
N SER A 109 4.90 23.31 16.91
CA SER A 109 5.39 23.86 15.64
C SER A 109 6.56 23.03 15.13
N ALA A 110 6.56 22.72 13.83
CA ALA A 110 7.64 22.03 13.14
C ALA A 110 8.93 22.86 13.05
N GLY A 111 8.87 24.17 13.35
CA GLY A 111 10.01 25.06 13.24
C GLY A 111 10.28 25.56 11.82
N LYS A 112 11.22 26.49 11.66
CA LYS A 112 11.64 27.08 10.38
C LYS A 112 13.13 26.92 10.11
N ASP A 113 13.91 26.52 11.11
CA ASP A 113 15.35 26.32 10.97
C ASP A 113 15.63 25.01 10.23
N GLU A 114 15.94 25.12 8.95
CA GLU A 114 16.31 23.98 8.10
C GLU A 114 17.82 23.70 8.12
N SER A 115 18.61 24.37 8.98
CA SER A 115 20.09 24.26 8.93
C SER A 115 20.64 22.86 9.20
N ARG A 116 19.90 22.02 9.92
CA ARG A 116 20.31 20.65 10.27
C ARG A 116 19.18 19.81 10.84
N ALA A 117 19.23 18.50 10.61
CA ALA A 117 18.36 17.56 11.32
C ALA A 117 18.77 17.37 12.79
N THR A 118 17.78 17.22 13.67
CA THR A 118 17.97 16.83 15.08
C THR A 118 17.02 15.69 15.46
N SER A 119 17.45 14.79 16.34
CA SER A 119 16.61 13.73 16.91
C SER A 119 16.34 14.04 18.38
N ARG A 120 15.12 14.47 18.71
CA ARG A 120 14.75 14.92 20.06
C ARG A 120 13.31 14.55 20.36
N PRO A 121 12.95 14.20 21.61
CA PRO A 121 11.56 13.96 22.00
C PRO A 121 10.80 15.28 22.20
N GLY A 122 9.47 15.20 22.09
CA GLY A 122 8.54 16.27 22.47
C GLY A 122 8.48 17.44 21.49
N VAL A 123 8.88 17.23 20.23
CA VAL A 123 8.85 18.25 19.19
C VAL A 123 8.16 17.72 17.93
N MET A 124 7.56 18.59 17.13
CA MET A 124 6.95 18.17 15.87
C MET A 124 8.02 17.65 14.90
N PRO A 125 7.79 16.51 14.24
CA PRO A 125 8.73 15.98 13.26
C PRO A 125 8.79 16.87 12.02
N TRP A 126 9.94 16.83 11.35
CA TRP A 126 10.20 17.61 10.15
C TRP A 126 9.66 16.86 8.93
N LEU A 127 8.55 17.38 8.39
CA LEU A 127 8.01 16.93 7.11
C LEU A 127 8.76 17.56 5.94
N VAL A 128 9.12 16.75 4.95
CA VAL A 128 9.82 17.16 3.73
C VAL A 128 9.04 16.73 2.49
N LYS A 129 9.31 17.40 1.36
CA LYS A 129 8.58 17.18 0.11
C LYS A 129 9.13 16.04 -0.74
N ASP A 130 10.40 15.70 -0.59
CA ASP A 130 11.11 14.74 -1.44
C ASP A 130 12.32 14.12 -0.70
N ASN A 131 12.84 13.02 -1.25
CA ASN A 131 13.95 12.28 -0.67
C ASN A 131 15.26 13.08 -0.63
N LEU A 132 15.44 14.01 -1.58
CA LEU A 132 16.64 14.83 -1.71
C LEU A 132 16.80 15.78 -0.52
N HIS A 133 15.71 16.40 -0.05
CA HIS A 133 15.75 17.27 1.13
C HIS A 133 16.06 16.46 2.41
N ALA A 134 15.50 15.26 2.53
CA ALA A 134 15.77 14.37 3.66
C ALA A 134 17.25 13.95 3.72
N GLU A 135 17.81 13.58 2.56
CA GLU A 135 19.21 13.18 2.43
C GLU A 135 20.17 14.31 2.81
N TRP A 136 19.96 15.49 2.21
CA TRP A 136 20.74 16.68 2.55
C TRP A 136 20.70 17.00 4.05
N ALA A 137 19.53 16.96 4.68
CA ALA A 137 19.38 17.30 6.10
C ALA A 137 20.14 16.35 7.04
N CYS A 138 20.33 15.09 6.63
CA CYS A 138 21.18 14.13 7.35
C CYS A 138 22.68 14.34 7.05
N GLU A 139 23.05 14.64 5.82
CA GLU A 139 24.45 14.82 5.41
C GLU A 139 25.11 16.02 6.10
N VAL A 140 24.40 17.13 6.26
CA VAL A 140 24.94 18.35 6.91
C VAL A 140 25.35 18.14 8.38
N VAL A 141 24.86 17.07 9.01
CA VAL A 141 25.25 16.66 10.38
C VAL A 141 26.17 15.44 10.43
N GLY A 142 26.76 15.07 9.28
CA GLY A 142 27.66 13.92 9.18
C GLY A 142 26.96 12.58 9.40
N LYS A 143 25.66 12.53 9.13
CA LYS A 143 24.84 11.31 9.08
C LYS A 143 24.46 11.04 7.62
N ARG A 144 23.57 10.09 7.39
CA ARG A 144 22.94 9.78 6.08
C ARG A 144 21.52 9.30 6.31
N LEU A 145 20.70 9.17 5.26
CA LEU A 145 19.47 8.39 5.41
C LEU A 145 19.77 6.93 5.74
N CYS A 146 18.85 6.30 6.46
CA CYS A 146 18.88 4.88 6.70
C CYS A 146 18.66 4.11 5.39
N THR A 147 19.43 3.06 5.14
CA THR A 147 19.09 2.13 4.07
C THR A 147 17.75 1.45 4.38
N PRO A 148 17.01 0.97 3.37
CA PRO A 148 15.75 0.24 3.63
C PRO A 148 15.92 -0.94 4.61
N ALA A 149 17.03 -1.68 4.51
CA ALA A 149 17.34 -2.81 5.38
C ALA A 149 17.67 -2.38 6.82
N GLU A 150 18.41 -1.28 6.99
CA GLU A 150 18.69 -0.72 8.32
C GLU A 150 17.42 -0.23 9.01
N TRP A 151 16.57 0.47 8.27
CA TRP A 151 15.30 0.99 8.79
C TRP A 151 14.41 -0.16 9.24
N GLU A 152 14.25 -1.19 8.41
CA GLU A 152 13.40 -2.34 8.74
C GLU A 152 13.95 -3.13 9.94
N LEU A 153 15.28 -3.36 10.00
CA LEU A 153 15.91 -3.99 11.15
C LEU A 153 15.69 -3.17 12.44
N ALA A 154 15.86 -1.86 12.36
CA ALA A 154 15.62 -0.97 13.49
C ALA A 154 14.14 -1.03 13.93
N CYS A 155 13.20 -1.06 12.98
CA CYS A 155 11.77 -1.12 13.25
C CYS A 155 11.37 -2.44 13.93
N ARG A 156 11.73 -3.58 13.35
CA ARG A 156 11.38 -4.93 13.87
C ARG A 156 11.98 -5.23 15.25
N GLY A 157 13.00 -4.46 15.64
CA GLY A 157 13.66 -4.62 16.93
C GLY A 157 14.46 -5.93 17.04
N PRO A 158 15.06 -6.20 18.20
CA PRO A 158 15.86 -7.42 18.42
C PRO A 158 15.01 -8.70 18.38
N ALA A 159 13.69 -8.58 18.58
CA ALA A 159 12.75 -9.70 18.54
C ALA A 159 12.30 -10.05 17.10
N GLY A 160 12.53 -9.18 16.12
CA GLY A 160 12.18 -9.45 14.72
C GLY A 160 10.67 -9.39 14.43
N THR A 161 9.90 -8.63 15.21
CA THR A 161 8.44 -8.63 15.20
C THR A 161 7.85 -7.85 14.02
N VAL A 162 6.55 -8.04 13.74
CA VAL A 162 5.83 -7.37 12.63
C VAL A 162 5.79 -5.84 12.79
N TYR A 163 5.50 -5.38 14.00
CA TYR A 163 5.61 -3.99 14.44
C TYR A 163 6.74 -3.89 15.46
N GLY A 164 7.28 -2.71 15.73
CA GLY A 164 8.35 -2.57 16.71
C GLY A 164 7.97 -3.02 18.13
N TYR A 165 6.69 -2.92 18.46
CA TYR A 165 6.16 -3.28 19.78
C TYR A 165 5.62 -4.72 19.87
N GLY A 166 5.57 -5.49 18.78
CA GLY A 166 5.06 -6.86 18.79
C GLY A 166 4.49 -7.34 17.45
N ASP A 167 3.91 -8.55 17.44
CA ASP A 167 3.34 -9.15 16.22
C ASP A 167 1.85 -8.83 16.01
N THR A 168 1.18 -8.32 17.04
CA THR A 168 -0.24 -7.97 16.98
C THR A 168 -0.39 -6.46 16.98
N TYR A 169 -1.12 -5.95 15.99
CA TYR A 169 -1.42 -4.53 15.89
C TYR A 169 -2.25 -4.06 17.09
N ASP A 170 -1.83 -2.97 17.72
CA ASP A 170 -2.58 -2.30 18.79
C ASP A 170 -2.71 -0.80 18.47
N PRO A 171 -3.95 -0.29 18.30
CA PRO A 171 -4.20 1.10 17.89
C PRO A 171 -3.79 2.16 18.93
N LYS A 172 -3.43 1.73 20.16
CA LYS A 172 -3.07 2.64 21.26
C LYS A 172 -1.57 2.78 21.47
N ILE A 173 -0.77 1.93 20.83
CA ILE A 173 0.67 1.89 21.10
C ILE A 173 1.42 2.98 20.35
N CYS A 174 1.06 3.23 19.09
CA CYS A 174 1.68 4.23 18.21
C CYS A 174 0.64 5.16 17.59
N ASN A 175 1.07 6.30 17.06
CA ASN A 175 0.17 7.29 16.46
C ASN A 175 -0.37 6.83 15.10
N GLY A 176 -1.67 6.52 15.03
CA GLY A 176 -2.40 6.12 13.83
C GLY A 176 -3.79 6.73 13.77
N ILE A 177 -4.53 6.42 12.69
CA ILE A 177 -5.85 7.02 12.42
C ILE A 177 -6.88 6.72 13.52
N ASP A 178 -6.67 5.62 14.23
CA ASP A 178 -7.52 5.02 15.25
C ASP A 178 -7.11 5.38 16.68
N THR A 179 -6.00 6.11 16.85
CA THR A 179 -5.45 6.46 18.17
C THR A 179 -6.32 7.46 18.94
N PHE A 180 -6.86 8.47 18.25
CA PHE A 180 -7.65 9.55 18.84
C PHE A 180 -9.15 9.44 18.53
N GLY A 181 -9.56 8.31 17.94
CA GLY A 181 -10.91 8.09 17.45
C GLY A 181 -11.17 8.75 16.08
N PRO A 182 -12.33 8.45 15.46
CA PRO A 182 -12.66 8.92 14.11
C PRO A 182 -12.55 10.45 13.98
N GLY A 183 -11.88 10.91 12.92
CA GLY A 183 -11.79 12.33 12.58
C GLY A 183 -10.79 13.17 13.40
N ASN A 184 -10.17 12.62 14.45
CA ASN A 184 -9.24 13.36 15.32
C ASN A 184 -7.77 12.97 15.13
N PHE A 185 -7.44 12.29 14.04
CA PHE A 185 -6.05 11.94 13.75
C PHE A 185 -5.23 13.20 13.44
N HIS A 186 -4.04 13.30 14.01
CA HIS A 186 -3.16 14.44 13.81
C HIS A 186 -1.71 14.03 14.05
N LEU A 187 -0.81 14.83 13.49
CA LEU A 187 0.61 14.68 13.74
C LEU A 187 0.90 14.92 15.22
N ALA A 188 1.66 14.02 15.84
CA ALA A 188 2.04 14.13 17.24
C ALA A 188 3.52 14.50 17.37
N PRO A 189 3.91 15.20 18.45
CA PRO A 189 5.31 15.37 18.79
C PRO A 189 6.02 14.02 18.92
N THR A 190 7.26 13.96 18.47
CA THR A 190 8.14 12.79 18.60
C THR A 190 8.14 12.25 20.03
N GLY A 191 8.09 10.93 20.19
CA GLY A 191 8.11 10.26 21.49
C GLY A 191 6.86 10.47 22.35
N SER A 192 5.76 11.02 21.81
CA SER A 192 4.49 11.17 22.55
C SER A 192 3.88 9.84 22.98
N PHE A 193 4.26 8.75 22.30
CA PHE A 193 3.78 7.40 22.56
C PHE A 193 4.87 6.57 23.23
N PRO A 194 4.94 6.51 24.57
CA PRO A 194 6.04 5.85 25.26
C PRO A 194 6.12 4.34 25.02
N GLY A 195 5.00 3.73 24.60
CA GLY A 195 4.94 2.32 24.19
C GLY A 195 5.36 2.08 22.73
N CYS A 196 5.42 3.11 21.89
CA CYS A 196 5.82 3.02 20.49
C CYS A 196 7.35 2.90 20.38
N THR A 197 7.90 1.83 20.94
CA THR A 197 9.33 1.57 20.98
C THR A 197 9.60 0.07 20.99
N ASN A 198 10.87 -0.31 20.92
CA ASN A 198 11.30 -1.70 20.91
C ASN A 198 12.59 -1.90 21.71
N GLY A 199 13.13 -3.12 21.70
CA GLY A 199 14.33 -3.47 22.47
C GLY A 199 15.63 -2.77 22.06
N PHE A 200 15.67 -2.05 20.92
CA PHE A 200 16.78 -1.15 20.59
C PHE A 200 16.60 0.27 21.15
N GLY A 201 15.38 0.63 21.57
CA GLY A 201 15.06 1.96 22.08
C GLY A 201 14.83 3.02 21.01
N VAL A 202 14.60 2.63 19.75
CA VAL A 202 14.02 3.53 18.73
C VAL A 202 12.56 3.80 19.04
N TYR A 203 12.09 5.01 18.76
CA TYR A 203 10.69 5.40 18.91
C TYR A 203 10.05 5.71 17.56
N ASP A 204 8.73 5.58 17.52
CA ASP A 204 7.87 6.08 16.44
C ASP A 204 8.26 5.51 15.05
N MET A 205 8.76 4.28 15.02
CA MET A 205 9.05 3.56 13.77
C MET A 205 7.76 3.13 13.05
N ASN A 206 6.65 3.05 13.78
CA ASN A 206 5.34 2.68 13.27
C ASN A 206 4.40 3.87 13.47
N GLY A 207 3.78 4.36 12.40
CA GLY A 207 2.87 5.51 12.45
C GLY A 207 3.58 6.86 12.60
N ASN A 208 2.80 7.85 13.03
CA ASN A 208 3.16 9.27 13.04
C ASN A 208 3.49 9.80 11.62
N VAL A 209 4.64 9.51 11.03
CA VAL A 209 5.00 9.96 9.68
C VAL A 209 5.59 8.81 8.87
N TRP A 210 5.33 8.83 7.56
CA TRP A 210 6.09 7.99 6.64
C TRP A 210 7.53 8.47 6.60
N GLU A 211 8.48 7.55 6.46
CA GLU A 211 9.90 7.91 6.51
C GLU A 211 10.63 7.62 5.20
N HIS A 212 11.31 8.64 4.69
CA HIS A 212 12.28 8.53 3.62
C HIS A 212 13.46 7.64 4.01
N VAL A 213 13.94 6.85 3.04
CA VAL A 213 15.10 5.96 3.17
C VAL A 213 16.08 6.22 2.02
N LEU A 214 17.32 5.80 2.21
CA LEU A 214 18.38 5.99 1.23
C LEU A 214 18.02 5.32 -0.10
N GLY A 215 18.08 6.08 -1.19
CA GLY A 215 17.71 5.62 -2.53
C GLY A 215 16.20 5.44 -2.77
N GLY A 216 15.35 5.99 -1.89
CA GLY A 216 13.90 6.01 -2.07
C GLY A 216 13.43 7.03 -3.11
N ASP A 217 12.21 6.83 -3.61
CA ASP A 217 11.54 7.58 -4.69
C ASP A 217 10.17 8.11 -4.26
N GLU A 218 10.07 8.57 -3.00
CA GLU A 218 8.83 9.00 -2.32
C GLU A 218 7.76 7.89 -2.15
N ARG A 219 7.83 6.79 -2.90
CA ARG A 219 6.95 5.62 -2.80
C ARG A 219 7.61 4.46 -2.09
N SER A 220 8.93 4.43 -2.12
CA SER A 220 9.79 3.55 -1.34
C SER A 220 10.07 4.14 0.05
N VAL A 221 9.02 4.39 0.82
CA VAL A 221 9.06 4.93 2.18
C VAL A 221 8.53 3.91 3.19
N ARG A 222 8.76 4.15 4.48
CA ARG A 222 8.50 3.16 5.54
C ARG A 222 7.67 3.72 6.71
N GLY A 223 7.12 2.82 7.52
CA GLY A 223 6.58 3.14 8.85
C GLY A 223 5.10 3.48 8.94
N GLY A 224 4.49 4.05 7.90
CA GLY A 224 3.12 4.52 7.98
C GLY A 224 3.01 5.88 8.68
N ALA A 225 1.86 6.55 8.55
CA ALA A 225 1.62 7.86 9.16
C ALA A 225 0.32 7.88 9.99
N PHE A 226 0.13 8.96 10.75
CA PHE A 226 -1.04 9.19 11.61
C PHE A 226 -2.37 9.20 10.83
N ASN A 227 -2.35 9.49 9.53
CA ASN A 227 -3.51 9.61 8.66
C ASN A 227 -3.73 8.41 7.73
N CYS A 228 -3.08 7.27 8.00
CA CYS A 228 -3.24 6.05 7.21
C CYS A 228 -4.63 5.43 7.40
N SER A 229 -5.41 5.27 6.32
CA SER A 229 -6.76 4.67 6.37
C SER A 229 -6.79 3.24 6.91
N ASP A 230 -5.67 2.52 6.80
CA ASP A 230 -5.45 1.20 7.38
C ASP A 230 -4.11 1.21 8.13
N SER A 231 -4.11 1.76 9.35
CA SER A 231 -2.94 1.73 10.24
C SER A 231 -2.41 0.30 10.44
N ARG A 232 -3.28 -0.72 10.52
CA ARG A 232 -2.87 -2.10 10.73
C ARG A 232 -1.96 -2.58 9.60
N THR A 233 -2.34 -2.36 8.35
CA THR A 233 -1.51 -2.79 7.22
C THR A 233 -0.31 -1.88 7.02
N PHE A 234 -0.52 -0.57 7.03
CA PHE A 234 0.48 0.40 6.59
C PHE A 234 1.56 0.68 7.64
N HIS A 235 1.31 0.38 8.91
CA HIS A 235 2.30 0.56 9.97
C HIS A 235 3.26 -0.61 10.13
N ARG A 236 3.13 -1.70 9.36
CA ARG A 236 4.06 -2.83 9.50
C ARG A 236 5.49 -2.44 9.08
N CYS A 237 6.49 -2.99 9.74
CA CYS A 237 7.90 -2.67 9.46
C CYS A 237 8.35 -3.05 8.03
N ASP A 238 7.68 -4.01 7.40
CA ASP A 238 7.95 -4.51 6.06
C ASP A 238 7.11 -3.87 4.95
N TYR A 239 6.16 -2.99 5.32
CA TYR A 239 5.27 -2.39 4.33
C TYR A 239 5.98 -1.27 3.55
N VAL A 240 5.73 -1.25 2.24
CA VAL A 240 6.20 -0.21 1.30
C VAL A 240 5.06 0.16 0.36
N PRO A 241 4.69 1.45 0.22
CA PRO A 241 3.61 1.89 -0.67
C PRO A 241 3.77 1.49 -2.14
N ARG A 242 4.96 1.71 -2.73
CA ARG A 242 5.37 1.40 -4.12
C ARG A 242 4.57 2.07 -5.24
N THR A 243 3.25 1.94 -5.22
CA THR A 243 2.35 2.35 -6.31
C THR A 243 1.75 3.73 -6.11
N TRP A 244 1.88 4.29 -4.91
CA TRP A 244 1.38 5.61 -4.56
C TRP A 244 2.37 6.34 -3.66
N THR A 245 2.35 7.67 -3.72
CA THR A 245 3.16 8.53 -2.87
C THR A 245 2.30 8.94 -1.66
N PRO A 246 2.67 8.56 -0.43
CA PRO A 246 1.95 9.00 0.74
C PRO A 246 2.19 10.47 1.07
N ALA A 247 1.23 11.06 1.79
CA ALA A 247 1.41 12.34 2.48
C ALA A 247 2.07 12.14 3.86
N ALA A 248 2.38 13.24 4.55
CA ALA A 248 3.05 13.22 5.87
C ALA A 248 4.38 12.47 5.85
N LEU A 249 5.26 12.87 4.93
CA LEU A 249 6.60 12.34 4.73
C LEU A 249 7.62 13.06 5.63
N GLY A 250 8.14 12.36 6.62
CA GLY A 250 9.31 12.73 7.40
C GLY A 250 10.49 11.81 7.08
N PHE A 251 11.46 11.77 7.99
CA PHE A 251 12.66 10.95 7.84
C PHE A 251 13.36 10.79 9.18
N ARG A 252 14.34 9.90 9.24
CA ARG A 252 15.32 9.83 10.33
C ARG A 252 16.69 9.49 9.80
N CYS A 253 17.75 9.92 10.49
CA CYS A 253 19.10 9.70 10.04
C CYS A 253 19.73 8.43 10.63
N CYS A 254 20.59 7.81 9.84
CA CYS A 254 21.47 6.72 10.22
C CYS A 254 22.94 7.16 10.14
N ARG A 255 23.79 6.46 10.89
CA ARG A 255 25.24 6.63 10.82
C ARG A 255 25.90 5.27 10.91
N GLY A 256 26.87 5.02 10.02
CA GLY A 256 27.71 3.83 10.09
C GLY A 256 28.50 3.76 11.41
N PRO A 257 29.11 2.61 11.71
CA PRO A 257 29.95 2.48 12.90
C PRO A 257 31.04 3.55 12.88
N LEU A 258 31.16 4.32 13.96
CA LEU A 258 32.29 5.23 14.15
C LEU A 258 33.57 4.40 14.08
N GLN A 259 34.23 4.40 12.91
CA GLN A 259 35.61 3.97 12.85
C GLN A 259 36.41 4.99 13.67
N THR A 260 37.13 4.54 14.69
CA THR A 260 38.12 5.37 15.36
C THR A 260 39.24 5.65 14.37
N VAL A 261 39.09 6.70 13.55
CA VAL A 261 40.15 7.19 12.66
C VAL A 261 40.82 8.41 13.32
N PRO A 262 42.17 8.47 13.37
CA PRO A 262 42.90 9.59 13.95
C PRO A 262 42.63 10.90 13.20
N GLU A 263 42.60 12.01 13.93
CA GLU A 263 42.31 13.37 13.46
C GLU A 263 43.09 13.78 12.18
N GLY A 264 42.37 14.26 11.15
CA GLY A 264 42.95 15.08 10.08
C GLY A 264 42.35 14.87 8.68
N GLY A 265 41.37 15.69 8.29
CA GLY A 265 40.90 15.82 6.90
C GLY A 265 39.93 17.00 6.72
N PRO A 266 39.99 17.76 5.61
CA PRO A 266 39.46 19.13 5.53
C PRO A 266 37.95 19.20 5.19
N GLU A 267 37.30 20.25 5.71
CA GLU A 267 35.89 20.61 5.48
C GLU A 267 35.59 20.90 4.00
N ALA A 268 34.49 20.32 3.51
CA ALA A 268 33.89 20.67 2.22
C ALA A 268 32.88 21.82 2.40
N GLN A 269 32.99 22.86 1.57
CA GLN A 269 32.09 24.02 1.55
C GLN A 269 30.90 23.79 0.61
N ALA A 270 29.72 24.26 1.02
CA ALA A 270 28.48 24.25 0.24
C ALA A 270 28.51 25.29 -0.90
N PRO A 271 27.78 25.07 -2.01
CA PRO A 271 27.64 26.07 -3.07
C PRO A 271 26.55 27.13 -2.74
N ASP A 272 26.80 28.35 -3.20
CA ASP A 272 25.97 29.55 -2.99
C ASP A 272 24.63 29.51 -3.75
N VAL A 273 23.52 29.82 -3.08
CA VAL A 273 22.22 30.13 -3.70
C VAL A 273 21.82 31.57 -3.37
N ALA A 274 21.58 32.36 -4.41
CA ALA A 274 21.24 33.79 -4.32
C ALA A 274 19.76 34.03 -3.91
N PRO A 275 19.45 35.17 -3.27
CA PRO A 275 18.10 35.50 -2.81
C PRO A 275 17.31 36.34 -3.84
N ASP A 276 16.00 36.47 -3.54
CA ASP A 276 14.97 37.39 -4.08
C ASP A 276 13.84 36.63 -4.83
N ALA A 277 12.54 36.83 -4.58
CA ALA A 277 11.81 37.71 -3.65
C ALA A 277 10.33 37.28 -3.59
N GLU A 278 9.70 37.50 -2.42
CA GLU A 278 8.37 38.14 -2.19
C GLU A 278 7.14 37.63 -2.96
N THR A 279 5.94 37.38 -2.43
CA THR A 279 5.20 37.71 -1.18
C THR A 279 3.90 36.88 -1.23
N LEU A 280 3.35 36.41 -0.10
CA LEU A 280 1.96 35.96 0.01
C LEU A 280 1.33 36.52 1.30
N PRO A 281 0.05 36.94 1.27
CA PRO A 281 -0.59 37.68 2.36
C PRO A 281 -1.02 36.78 3.51
N GLU A 282 -1.15 37.44 4.66
CA GLU A 282 -1.67 36.95 5.94
C GLU A 282 -3.17 36.61 5.82
N ASP A 283 -3.54 35.35 6.11
CA ASP A 283 -4.69 34.95 6.94
C ASP A 283 -4.85 33.42 6.86
N ALA A 284 -4.42 32.73 7.92
CA ALA A 284 -4.70 31.32 8.15
C ALA A 284 -5.31 31.17 9.55
N SER A 285 -6.57 31.58 9.67
CA SER A 285 -7.43 31.17 10.78
C SER A 285 -8.28 30.00 10.31
N GLU A 286 -8.17 28.89 11.05
CA GLU A 286 -9.14 27.79 11.18
C GLU A 286 -9.70 27.22 9.87
N GLU A 287 -9.14 26.10 9.40
CA GLU A 287 -9.86 24.86 9.01
C GLU A 287 -8.81 23.77 8.75
N GLY A 288 -8.82 22.71 9.57
CA GLY A 288 -7.96 21.54 9.42
C GLY A 288 -8.57 20.56 8.42
N GLY A 289 -7.89 20.34 7.29
CA GLY A 289 -8.27 19.34 6.29
C GLY A 289 -8.02 17.91 6.81
N GLY A 290 -9.09 17.18 7.08
CA GLY A 290 -9.11 15.76 7.37
C GLY A 290 -9.68 14.96 6.19
N CYS A 291 -9.04 13.85 5.84
CA CYS A 291 -9.51 12.90 4.83
C CYS A 291 -10.68 12.04 5.34
N ILE A 292 -11.92 12.53 5.36
CA ILE A 292 -13.19 11.77 5.22
C ILE A 292 -14.30 12.76 4.76
N PRO A 293 -15.23 12.42 3.84
CA PRO A 293 -16.48 13.17 3.70
C PRO A 293 -17.35 13.03 4.96
N THR A 294 -17.72 14.16 5.56
CA THR A 294 -18.39 14.30 6.87
C THR A 294 -19.91 14.10 6.83
N GLU A 295 -20.39 13.15 7.67
CA GLU A 295 -21.55 13.16 8.61
C GLU A 295 -23.01 13.34 8.08
N GLU A 296 -24.12 12.87 8.71
CA GLU A 296 -24.45 12.61 10.12
C GLU A 296 -25.80 11.82 10.31
N VAL A 297 -25.77 10.72 11.10
CA VAL A 297 -26.69 10.22 12.18
C VAL A 297 -28.23 10.05 11.99
N LYS A 298 -28.75 8.83 12.27
CA LYS A 298 -29.71 8.52 13.37
C LYS A 298 -29.97 7.02 13.64
N ASP A 299 -30.14 6.77 14.94
CA ASP A 299 -30.39 5.57 15.74
C ASP A 299 -31.58 4.67 15.30
N GLU A 300 -31.50 3.35 15.54
CA GLU A 300 -32.44 2.53 16.34
C GLU A 300 -32.25 1.00 16.15
N GLY A 301 -31.97 0.29 17.26
CA GLY A 301 -32.82 -0.83 17.75
C GLY A 301 -32.81 -2.23 17.10
N SER A 302 -32.12 -3.16 17.79
CA SER A 302 -32.68 -4.43 18.31
C SER A 302 -32.92 -5.68 17.42
N GLU A 303 -32.13 -6.71 17.74
CA GLU A 303 -32.48 -8.13 17.99
C GLU A 303 -33.06 -9.05 16.90
N GLY A 304 -32.40 -10.22 16.73
CA GLY A 304 -33.12 -11.50 16.76
C GLY A 304 -32.81 -12.55 15.67
N GLY A 305 -31.88 -13.46 15.95
CA GLY A 305 -32.04 -14.93 15.81
C GLY A 305 -32.31 -15.58 14.43
N LEU A 306 -31.28 -16.23 13.86
CA LEU A 306 -31.11 -17.70 13.67
C LEU A 306 -32.33 -18.63 13.92
N PRO A 307 -32.43 -19.90 13.41
CA PRO A 307 -31.46 -20.70 12.60
C PRO A 307 -32.16 -21.52 11.44
N ASP A 308 -31.47 -21.98 10.37
CA ASP A 308 -30.81 -23.30 10.19
C ASP A 308 -31.64 -24.43 9.54
N GLN A 309 -30.90 -25.37 8.93
CA GLN A 309 -31.22 -26.70 8.39
C GLN A 309 -31.95 -26.69 7.04
N GLY A 310 -31.43 -27.24 5.96
CA GLY A 310 -30.58 -28.43 5.87
C GLY A 310 -31.12 -29.36 4.76
N PRO A 311 -30.37 -30.39 4.37
CA PRO A 311 -30.10 -30.72 2.95
C PRO A 311 -30.71 -32.05 2.50
N SER A 312 -30.56 -32.43 1.22
CA SER A 312 -30.24 -33.83 0.82
C SER A 312 -30.06 -34.06 -0.69
N GLU A 313 -28.87 -34.59 -0.99
CA GLU A 313 -28.37 -35.32 -2.18
C GLU A 313 -28.92 -36.79 -2.24
N PRO A 314 -28.40 -37.76 -3.05
CA PRO A 314 -27.96 -37.78 -4.48
C PRO A 314 -28.28 -39.12 -5.24
N GLY A 315 -27.82 -39.22 -6.50
CA GLY A 315 -27.17 -40.42 -7.10
C GLY A 315 -27.95 -41.21 -8.18
N PRO A 316 -27.31 -42.16 -8.91
CA PRO A 316 -25.87 -42.46 -9.07
C PRO A 316 -25.42 -42.65 -10.55
N GLY A 317 -24.10 -42.68 -10.77
CA GLY A 317 -23.43 -43.09 -12.01
C GLY A 317 -22.45 -44.24 -11.77
N ASP A 318 -22.33 -45.12 -12.77
CA ASP A 318 -21.54 -46.36 -12.77
C ASP A 318 -20.13 -46.15 -13.39
N LEU A 319 -19.19 -46.97 -12.92
CA LEU A 319 -17.73 -46.84 -13.07
C LEU A 319 -17.19 -47.65 -14.25
N GLY A 320 -16.09 -47.17 -14.85
CA GLY A 320 -15.26 -47.98 -15.75
C GLY A 320 -13.89 -47.36 -15.97
N LEU A 321 -12.85 -47.97 -15.39
CA LEU A 321 -11.44 -47.62 -15.52
C LEU A 321 -10.78 -48.39 -16.68
N ALA A 322 -9.90 -47.72 -17.42
CA ALA A 322 -8.79 -48.35 -18.14
C ALA A 322 -7.64 -47.35 -18.29
N GLU A 323 -6.44 -47.78 -17.90
CA GLU A 323 -5.16 -47.07 -18.09
C GLU A 323 -4.63 -47.30 -19.51
N ASP A 324 -4.12 -46.25 -20.15
CA ASP A 324 -3.16 -46.41 -21.26
C ASP A 324 -2.20 -45.20 -21.34
N THR A 325 -0.96 -45.50 -21.71
CA THR A 325 0.22 -44.64 -21.73
C THR A 325 0.43 -43.97 -23.09
N THR A 326 0.67 -42.66 -23.18
CA THR A 326 1.34 -41.97 -24.33
C THR A 326 1.73 -40.50 -24.00
N PRO A 327 2.67 -39.87 -24.75
CA PRO A 327 3.60 -38.84 -24.25
C PRO A 327 3.10 -37.37 -24.32
N LEU A 328 3.77 -36.50 -23.55
CA LEU A 328 3.56 -35.04 -23.44
C LEU A 328 3.16 -34.37 -24.77
N GLU A 329 1.88 -33.98 -24.88
CA GLU A 329 1.44 -32.92 -25.77
C GLU A 329 1.52 -31.58 -25.02
N THR A 330 2.17 -30.60 -25.63
CA THR A 330 2.09 -29.19 -25.24
C THR A 330 0.63 -28.74 -25.34
N GLU A 331 -0.03 -28.51 -24.21
CA GLU A 331 -1.39 -27.98 -24.20
C GLU A 331 -1.41 -26.59 -24.83
N VAL A 332 -2.14 -26.48 -25.95
CA VAL A 332 -2.58 -25.23 -26.51
C VAL A 332 -3.64 -24.67 -25.56
N VAL A 333 -3.28 -23.65 -24.78
CA VAL A 333 -4.23 -22.94 -23.90
C VAL A 333 -5.33 -22.34 -24.78
N THR A 334 -6.54 -22.89 -24.70
CA THR A 334 -7.72 -22.26 -25.30
C THR A 334 -7.97 -20.93 -24.59
N PRO A 335 -8.02 -19.78 -25.28
CA PRO A 335 -8.26 -18.50 -24.64
C PRO A 335 -9.62 -18.50 -23.95
N VAL A 336 -9.65 -18.12 -22.67
CA VAL A 336 -10.88 -17.97 -21.89
C VAL A 336 -11.79 -16.97 -22.62
N LYS A 337 -12.97 -17.43 -23.03
CA LYS A 337 -13.95 -16.60 -23.73
C LYS A 337 -14.85 -15.91 -22.72
N CYS A 338 -14.61 -14.61 -22.50
CA CYS A 338 -15.51 -13.79 -21.71
C CYS A 338 -16.83 -13.51 -22.45
N PRO A 339 -17.92 -13.21 -21.70
CA PRO A 339 -19.13 -12.63 -22.27
C PRO A 339 -18.83 -11.40 -23.13
N ASP A 340 -19.68 -11.13 -24.12
CA ASP A 340 -19.43 -10.06 -25.11
C ASP A 340 -19.35 -8.67 -24.47
N ASP A 341 -19.99 -8.45 -23.32
CA ASP A 341 -19.97 -7.21 -22.53
C ASP A 341 -18.81 -7.12 -21.53
N MET A 342 -17.95 -8.14 -21.49
CA MET A 342 -16.78 -8.19 -20.61
C MET A 342 -15.50 -8.34 -21.43
N VAL A 343 -14.37 -8.05 -20.80
CA VAL A 343 -13.04 -8.23 -21.38
C VAL A 343 -12.19 -9.16 -20.53
N PRO A 344 -11.37 -10.02 -21.16
CA PRO A 344 -10.48 -10.90 -20.45
C PRO A 344 -9.29 -10.10 -19.89
N VAL A 345 -9.21 -10.00 -18.57
CA VAL A 345 -8.07 -9.43 -17.85
C VAL A 345 -7.21 -10.58 -17.30
N PRO A 346 -5.95 -10.72 -17.75
CA PRO A 346 -5.03 -11.69 -17.18
C PRO A 346 -4.82 -11.44 -15.69
N TRP A 347 -4.92 -12.49 -14.89
CA TRP A 347 -4.78 -12.41 -13.44
C TRP A 347 -3.96 -13.59 -12.92
N GLY A 348 -2.82 -13.31 -12.27
CA GLY A 348 -1.91 -14.35 -11.75
C GLY A 348 -1.36 -15.31 -12.82
N ASN A 349 -1.06 -16.56 -12.42
CA ASN A 349 -0.47 -17.58 -13.30
C ASN A 349 -1.56 -18.42 -13.99
N ASN A 350 -2.03 -17.94 -15.15
CA ASN A 350 -3.01 -18.59 -16.05
C ASN A 350 -4.49 -18.46 -15.67
N LYS A 351 -4.88 -17.48 -14.83
CA LYS A 351 -6.29 -17.13 -14.70
C LYS A 351 -6.60 -15.92 -15.57
N VAL A 352 -7.83 -15.88 -16.05
CA VAL A 352 -8.41 -14.74 -16.74
C VAL A 352 -9.67 -14.40 -15.97
N VAL A 353 -9.76 -13.17 -15.49
CA VAL A 353 -10.98 -12.61 -14.93
C VAL A 353 -11.69 -11.88 -16.06
N CYS A 354 -12.99 -12.13 -16.21
CA CYS A 354 -13.80 -11.31 -17.09
C CYS A 354 -14.23 -10.08 -16.30
N MET A 355 -13.82 -8.90 -16.76
CA MET A 355 -14.22 -7.62 -16.17
C MET A 355 -15.18 -6.90 -17.11
N ASP A 356 -16.15 -6.18 -16.56
CA ASP A 356 -17.08 -5.38 -17.36
C ASP A 356 -16.31 -4.41 -18.26
N ARG A 357 -16.70 -4.34 -19.55
CA ARG A 357 -15.98 -3.52 -20.55
C ARG A 357 -16.11 -2.01 -20.28
N TYR A 358 -17.25 -1.63 -19.72
CA TYR A 358 -17.65 -0.28 -19.33
C TYR A 358 -18.14 -0.30 -17.88
N GLU A 359 -18.12 0.85 -17.21
CA GLU A 359 -18.77 1.05 -15.89
C GLU A 359 -20.15 0.38 -15.84
N ALA A 360 -20.45 -0.27 -14.71
CA ALA A 360 -21.72 -0.95 -14.54
C ALA A 360 -22.90 0.04 -14.57
N SER A 361 -23.96 -0.31 -15.28
CA SER A 361 -25.20 0.47 -15.39
C SER A 361 -26.40 -0.39 -14.99
N HIS A 362 -27.52 0.22 -14.58
CA HIS A 362 -28.76 -0.55 -14.47
C HIS A 362 -29.19 -1.07 -15.86
N ALA A 363 -29.79 -2.26 -15.94
CA ALA A 363 -30.21 -2.84 -17.22
C ALA A 363 -31.22 -1.98 -18.02
N ASP A 364 -31.98 -1.13 -17.34
CA ASP A 364 -32.95 -0.18 -17.92
C ASP A 364 -32.40 1.25 -18.09
N ALA A 365 -31.10 1.48 -17.82
CA ALA A 365 -30.46 2.78 -17.99
C ALA A 365 -30.54 3.28 -19.45
N THR A 366 -30.66 4.60 -19.63
CA THR A 366 -30.61 5.27 -20.94
C THR A 366 -29.48 6.30 -20.95
N ALA A 367 -29.26 6.98 -22.08
CA ALA A 367 -28.28 8.06 -22.17
C ALA A 367 -28.57 9.24 -21.20
N ASP A 368 -29.81 9.39 -20.76
CA ASP A 368 -30.25 10.52 -19.93
C ASP A 368 -30.79 10.10 -18.56
N SER A 369 -30.76 8.80 -18.23
CA SER A 369 -31.31 8.27 -16.99
C SER A 369 -30.52 7.07 -16.50
N MET A 370 -30.19 7.08 -15.21
CA MET A 370 -29.49 5.98 -14.54
C MET A 370 -30.29 4.68 -14.54
N GLY A 371 -31.63 4.74 -14.61
CA GLY A 371 -32.48 3.56 -14.47
C GLY A 371 -32.70 3.14 -13.02
N THR A 372 -33.40 2.02 -12.81
CA THR A 372 -33.76 1.49 -11.48
C THR A 372 -33.73 -0.04 -11.40
N SER A 373 -33.43 -0.73 -12.50
CA SER A 373 -33.42 -2.20 -12.56
C SER A 373 -32.38 -2.78 -11.62
N PRO A 374 -32.70 -3.74 -10.73
CA PRO A 374 -31.75 -4.30 -9.77
C PRO A 374 -30.69 -5.23 -10.40
N VAL A 375 -30.50 -5.18 -11.71
CA VAL A 375 -29.57 -6.02 -12.48
C VAL A 375 -28.55 -5.12 -13.14
N ALA A 376 -27.27 -5.35 -12.81
CA ALA A 376 -26.15 -4.62 -13.41
C ALA A 376 -25.88 -5.11 -14.84
N GLN A 377 -25.48 -4.19 -15.73
CA GLN A 377 -25.09 -4.49 -17.09
C GLN A 377 -23.92 -3.60 -17.51
N SER A 378 -23.00 -4.15 -18.31
CA SER A 378 -21.95 -3.37 -18.96
C SER A 378 -22.32 -3.10 -20.40
N ARG A 379 -22.53 -1.84 -20.78
CA ARG A 379 -22.81 -1.44 -22.17
C ARG A 379 -22.51 0.04 -22.36
N PRO A 380 -22.10 0.48 -23.57
CA PRO A 380 -21.85 1.88 -23.85
C PRO A 380 -23.16 2.67 -24.05
N GLY A 381 -23.07 4.00 -23.92
CA GLY A 381 -24.11 4.94 -24.31
C GLY A 381 -25.26 5.07 -23.31
N VAL A 382 -25.08 4.63 -22.07
CA VAL A 382 -26.06 4.77 -20.98
C VAL A 382 -25.40 5.34 -19.74
N MET A 383 -26.18 5.94 -18.85
CA MET A 383 -25.66 6.46 -17.59
C MET A 383 -25.14 5.33 -16.69
N PRO A 384 -23.94 5.47 -16.10
CA PRO A 384 -23.42 4.50 -15.15
C PRO A 384 -24.28 4.48 -13.88
N TRP A 385 -24.30 3.35 -13.19
CA TRP A 385 -24.96 3.22 -11.90
C TRP A 385 -24.06 3.83 -10.82
N HIS A 386 -24.45 4.98 -10.30
CA HIS A 386 -23.65 5.73 -9.34
C HIS A 386 -24.49 6.28 -8.18
N VAL A 387 -23.80 6.65 -7.10
CA VAL A 387 -24.38 7.39 -5.99
C VAL A 387 -23.50 8.60 -5.69
N SER A 388 -24.08 9.69 -5.22
CA SER A 388 -23.29 10.89 -4.89
C SER A 388 -22.39 10.70 -3.67
N GLN A 389 -22.76 9.81 -2.75
CA GLN A 389 -21.98 9.44 -1.57
C GLN A 389 -22.06 7.93 -1.34
N MET A 390 -20.89 7.32 -1.13
CA MET A 390 -20.82 5.90 -0.84
C MET A 390 -21.34 5.60 0.56
N SER A 391 -22.12 4.53 0.67
CA SER A 391 -22.60 3.96 1.92
C SER A 391 -22.54 2.44 1.86
N MET A 392 -22.62 1.78 3.02
CA MET A 392 -22.72 0.31 3.06
C MET A 392 -23.99 -0.19 2.37
N ALA A 393 -25.09 0.57 2.40
CA ALA A 393 -26.32 0.23 1.68
C ALA A 393 -26.09 0.24 0.16
N ALA A 394 -25.44 1.29 -0.37
CA ALA A 394 -25.10 1.38 -1.78
C ALA A 394 -24.12 0.26 -2.20
N LEU A 395 -23.10 -0.04 -1.39
CA LEU A 395 -22.18 -1.16 -1.65
C LEU A 395 -22.95 -2.50 -1.74
N MET A 396 -23.88 -2.74 -0.82
CA MET A 396 -24.70 -3.95 -0.83
C MET A 396 -25.64 -3.98 -2.05
N GLU A 397 -26.16 -2.83 -2.47
CA GLU A 397 -26.99 -2.69 -3.66
C GLU A 397 -26.21 -3.00 -4.94
N PHE A 398 -25.00 -2.45 -5.10
CA PHE A 398 -24.12 -2.74 -6.24
C PHE A 398 -23.70 -4.21 -6.26
N LYS A 399 -23.38 -4.77 -5.10
CA LYS A 399 -23.06 -6.20 -4.97
C LYS A 399 -24.24 -7.08 -5.38
N ALA A 400 -25.44 -6.78 -4.89
CA ALA A 400 -26.66 -7.48 -5.26
C ALA A 400 -26.98 -7.32 -6.76
N GLY A 401 -26.74 -6.13 -7.32
CA GLY A 401 -26.89 -5.86 -8.75
C GLY A 401 -25.98 -6.71 -9.63
N CYS A 402 -24.71 -6.83 -9.23
CA CYS A 402 -23.75 -7.72 -9.88
C CYS A 402 -24.19 -9.20 -9.74
N GLU A 403 -24.56 -9.63 -8.53
CA GLU A 403 -25.02 -10.99 -8.28
C GLU A 403 -26.28 -11.34 -9.10
N ALA A 404 -27.23 -10.41 -9.22
CA ALA A 404 -28.43 -10.56 -10.04
C ALA A 404 -28.11 -10.68 -11.55
N ALA A 405 -26.97 -10.12 -11.99
CA ALA A 405 -26.45 -10.29 -13.34
C ALA A 405 -25.61 -11.58 -13.52
N GLY A 406 -25.46 -12.39 -12.47
CA GLY A 406 -24.58 -13.57 -12.47
C GLY A 406 -23.09 -13.22 -12.38
N LYS A 407 -22.77 -12.01 -11.90
CA LYS A 407 -21.42 -11.45 -11.75
C LYS A 407 -21.12 -11.22 -10.26
N ARG A 408 -19.95 -10.65 -9.98
CA ARG A 408 -19.58 -10.12 -8.66
C ARG A 408 -18.81 -8.82 -8.85
N LEU A 409 -18.72 -8.00 -7.80
CA LEU A 409 -17.77 -6.90 -7.77
C LEU A 409 -16.34 -7.42 -7.99
N CYS A 410 -15.55 -6.63 -8.70
CA CYS A 410 -14.11 -6.86 -8.82
C CYS A 410 -13.48 -6.78 -7.44
N THR A 411 -12.39 -7.52 -7.20
CA THR A 411 -11.54 -7.21 -6.04
C THR A 411 -10.68 -6.00 -6.35
N LYS A 412 -10.20 -5.32 -5.31
CA LYS A 412 -9.17 -4.26 -5.42
C LYS A 412 -8.02 -4.64 -6.37
N ASP A 413 -7.47 -5.84 -6.23
CA ASP A 413 -6.30 -6.21 -7.03
C ASP A 413 -6.67 -6.50 -8.49
N GLU A 414 -7.85 -7.10 -8.74
CA GLU A 414 -8.35 -7.32 -10.10
C GLU A 414 -8.57 -5.99 -10.83
N TRP A 415 -9.15 -5.01 -10.14
CA TRP A 415 -9.33 -3.66 -10.67
C TRP A 415 -7.99 -2.97 -10.93
N PHE A 416 -7.02 -3.13 -10.03
CA PHE A 416 -5.71 -2.50 -10.17
C PHE A 416 -4.96 -3.01 -11.42
N GLU A 417 -4.94 -4.33 -11.64
CA GLU A 417 -4.35 -4.91 -12.86
C GLU A 417 -5.11 -4.50 -14.13
N ALA A 418 -6.43 -4.46 -14.03
CA ALA A 418 -7.28 -4.00 -15.12
C ALA A 418 -7.00 -2.54 -15.49
N CYS A 419 -6.79 -1.65 -14.50
CA CYS A 419 -6.50 -0.24 -14.70
C CYS A 419 -5.12 -0.03 -15.36
N ASN A 420 -4.06 -0.60 -14.79
CA ASN A 420 -2.69 -0.43 -15.30
C ASN A 420 -2.47 -1.02 -16.69
N GLY A 421 -3.29 -1.99 -17.07
CA GLY A 421 -3.17 -2.65 -18.35
C GLY A 421 -1.94 -3.57 -18.44
N PRO A 422 -1.73 -4.23 -19.59
CA PRO A 422 -0.63 -5.19 -19.77
C PRO A 422 0.77 -4.56 -19.78
N ASN A 423 0.85 -3.23 -19.84
CA ASN A 423 2.10 -2.49 -19.97
C ASN A 423 2.44 -1.68 -18.71
N ASP A 424 1.68 -1.83 -17.62
CA ASP A 424 1.83 -1.07 -16.38
C ASP A 424 1.96 0.45 -16.62
N THR A 425 1.01 1.03 -17.37
CA THR A 425 1.09 2.45 -17.74
C THR A 425 0.74 3.36 -16.57
N ILE A 426 1.40 4.53 -16.50
CA ILE A 426 1.23 5.52 -15.42
C ILE A 426 -0.22 6.01 -15.32
N TYR A 427 -0.84 6.29 -16.48
CA TYR A 427 -2.26 6.58 -16.62
C TYR A 427 -2.94 5.42 -17.32
N PHE A 428 -4.24 5.27 -17.07
CA PHE A 428 -5.08 4.23 -17.69
C PHE A 428 -4.89 4.14 -19.23
N PHE A 429 -4.69 5.28 -19.88
CA PHE A 429 -4.55 5.41 -21.33
C PHE A 429 -3.10 5.56 -21.82
N GLY A 430 -2.08 5.50 -20.95
CA GLY A 430 -0.68 5.62 -21.36
C GLY A 430 0.24 6.28 -20.32
N ASN A 431 1.47 6.60 -20.73
CA ASN A 431 2.49 7.15 -19.83
C ASN A 431 2.60 8.69 -19.86
N THR A 432 1.77 9.35 -20.67
CA THR A 432 1.78 10.81 -20.80
C THR A 432 0.41 11.32 -20.43
N TRP A 433 0.36 12.23 -19.45
CA TRP A 433 -0.88 12.86 -19.02
C TRP A 433 -1.50 13.63 -20.18
N ASP A 434 -2.80 13.41 -20.38
CA ASP A 434 -3.61 14.20 -21.29
C ASP A 434 -5.02 14.30 -20.67
N ARG A 435 -5.37 15.53 -20.28
CA ARG A 435 -6.61 15.85 -19.57
C ARG A 435 -7.87 15.67 -20.42
N GLU A 436 -7.74 15.58 -21.74
CA GLU A 436 -8.87 15.43 -22.67
C GLU A 436 -9.22 13.96 -22.93
N VAL A 437 -8.46 13.02 -22.35
CA VAL A 437 -8.60 11.61 -22.69
C VAL A 437 -9.74 10.94 -21.94
N CYS A 438 -9.89 11.21 -20.64
CA CYS A 438 -10.93 10.68 -19.76
C CYS A 438 -11.81 11.79 -19.21
N ASN A 439 -13.03 11.46 -18.76
CA ASN A 439 -13.96 12.42 -18.20
C ASN A 439 -13.50 12.91 -16.81
N CYS A 440 -12.69 13.96 -16.78
CA CYS A 440 -12.15 14.56 -15.56
C CYS A 440 -12.59 16.02 -15.47
N VAL A 441 -12.44 16.65 -14.29
CA VAL A 441 -12.74 18.08 -14.15
C VAL A 441 -11.90 18.92 -15.11
N ASP A 442 -10.64 18.54 -15.30
CA ASP A 442 -9.69 19.23 -16.18
C ASP A 442 -10.13 19.27 -17.65
N THR A 443 -10.92 18.30 -18.09
CA THR A 443 -11.45 18.16 -19.47
C THR A 443 -12.32 19.35 -19.87
N PHE A 444 -13.06 19.95 -18.93
CA PHE A 444 -13.99 21.04 -19.23
C PHE A 444 -13.41 22.43 -18.96
N CYS A 445 -12.17 22.50 -18.51
CA CYS A 445 -11.56 23.77 -18.10
C CYS A 445 -11.36 24.72 -19.28
N ASP A 446 -10.87 24.23 -20.42
CA ASP A 446 -10.63 25.06 -21.59
C ASP A 446 -11.96 25.64 -22.13
N ASP A 447 -13.02 24.82 -22.17
CA ASP A 447 -14.36 25.24 -22.57
C ASP A 447 -14.97 26.26 -21.60
N TRP A 448 -14.85 26.03 -20.30
CA TRP A 448 -15.33 26.95 -19.27
C TRP A 448 -14.61 28.30 -19.33
N CYS A 449 -13.29 28.27 -19.43
CA CYS A 449 -12.47 29.47 -19.55
C CYS A 449 -12.81 30.26 -20.83
N ALA A 450 -12.99 29.56 -21.96
CA ALA A 450 -13.41 30.17 -23.22
C ALA A 450 -14.80 30.84 -23.09
N GLN A 451 -15.77 30.16 -22.46
CA GLN A 451 -17.12 30.70 -22.24
C GLN A 451 -17.13 31.94 -21.33
N ASN A 452 -16.20 32.01 -20.38
CA ASN A 452 -16.09 33.11 -19.42
C ASN A 452 -15.08 34.20 -19.86
N GLY A 453 -14.50 34.10 -21.05
CA GLY A 453 -13.55 35.08 -21.57
C GLY A 453 -12.21 35.14 -20.82
N ILE A 454 -11.81 34.04 -20.19
CA ILE A 454 -10.58 33.91 -19.40
C ILE A 454 -9.45 33.49 -20.33
N SER A 455 -8.52 34.41 -20.63
CA SER A 455 -7.45 34.22 -21.63
C SER A 455 -6.26 33.39 -21.14
N VAL A 456 -6.08 33.28 -19.82
CA VAL A 456 -5.10 32.39 -19.18
C VAL A 456 -5.90 31.50 -18.26
N CYS A 457 -6.29 30.33 -18.75
CA CYS A 457 -7.08 29.39 -17.97
C CYS A 457 -6.22 28.87 -16.82
N ASN A 458 -6.65 29.13 -15.58
CA ASN A 458 -6.00 28.54 -14.42
C ASN A 458 -6.37 27.06 -14.39
N THR A 459 -5.40 26.19 -14.60
CA THR A 459 -5.59 24.73 -14.59
C THR A 459 -5.24 24.13 -13.21
N SER A 460 -5.15 24.95 -12.15
CA SER A 460 -5.13 24.47 -10.77
C SER A 460 -6.53 24.01 -10.32
N GLU A 461 -6.65 23.46 -9.10
CA GLU A 461 -7.88 22.88 -8.53
C GLU A 461 -9.19 23.43 -9.12
N ASN A 462 -9.88 22.58 -9.88
CA ASN A 462 -11.22 22.79 -10.43
C ASN A 462 -11.38 23.98 -11.39
N CYS A 463 -10.32 24.66 -11.82
CA CYS A 463 -10.39 25.78 -12.76
C CYS A 463 -11.35 26.92 -12.35
N GLY A 464 -11.62 27.06 -11.04
CA GLY A 464 -12.59 28.03 -10.52
C GLY A 464 -14.05 27.56 -10.49
N TYR A 465 -14.33 26.28 -10.77
CA TYR A 465 -15.65 25.68 -10.55
C TYR A 465 -16.04 25.78 -9.06
N GLN A 466 -17.24 26.31 -8.80
CA GLN A 466 -17.92 26.07 -7.53
C GLN A 466 -18.46 24.64 -7.53
N TYR A 467 -18.28 23.93 -6.42
CA TYR A 467 -18.78 22.58 -6.15
C TYR A 467 -20.20 22.35 -6.72
N TYR A 468 -20.46 21.13 -7.25
CA TYR A 468 -21.74 20.57 -7.76
C TYR A 468 -22.02 20.54 -9.27
N CYS A 469 -21.02 20.61 -10.15
CA CYS A 469 -21.23 20.34 -11.59
C CYS A 469 -20.44 19.12 -12.07
N PHE A 470 -20.78 17.94 -11.55
CA PHE A 470 -20.26 16.68 -12.11
C PHE A 470 -21.05 16.35 -13.38
N HIS A 471 -20.41 16.46 -14.53
CA HIS A 471 -20.95 15.98 -15.78
C HIS A 471 -20.70 14.47 -15.85
N VAL A 472 -21.53 13.69 -15.15
CA VAL A 472 -21.55 12.25 -15.39
C VAL A 472 -22.03 12.04 -16.83
N MET A 473 -21.22 11.36 -17.61
CA MET A 473 -21.47 11.12 -19.02
C MET A 473 -21.90 9.67 -19.22
N PRO A 474 -22.65 9.38 -20.30
CA PRO A 474 -22.91 8.01 -20.69
C PRO A 474 -21.61 7.23 -20.85
N THR A 475 -21.59 5.98 -20.40
CA THR A 475 -20.44 5.08 -20.51
C THR A 475 -19.90 5.03 -21.95
N GLY A 476 -18.59 5.05 -22.11
CA GLY A 476 -17.88 5.04 -23.39
C GLY A 476 -17.92 6.37 -24.15
N SER A 477 -18.40 7.47 -23.54
CA SER A 477 -18.40 8.80 -24.17
C SER A 477 -17.00 9.32 -24.49
N PHE A 478 -15.98 8.82 -23.78
CA PHE A 478 -14.58 9.12 -23.99
C PHE A 478 -13.86 7.93 -24.64
N PRO A 479 -13.93 7.78 -25.99
CA PRO A 479 -13.44 6.58 -26.67
C PRO A 479 -11.91 6.42 -26.61
N LYS A 480 -11.18 7.47 -26.17
CA LYS A 480 -9.74 7.41 -25.92
C LYS A 480 -9.42 7.04 -24.47
N CYS A 481 -10.37 7.14 -23.54
CA CYS A 481 -10.25 6.66 -22.17
C CYS A 481 -10.37 5.14 -22.16
N THR A 482 -9.36 4.49 -22.72
CA THR A 482 -9.29 3.05 -22.86
C THR A 482 -7.86 2.59 -22.78
N ASN A 483 -7.65 1.33 -22.42
CA ASN A 483 -6.34 0.73 -22.33
C ASN A 483 -6.20 -0.48 -23.27
N ALA A 484 -5.04 -1.13 -23.25
CA ALA A 484 -4.77 -2.25 -24.15
C ALA A 484 -5.61 -3.52 -23.89
N TYR A 485 -6.33 -3.60 -22.76
CA TYR A 485 -7.34 -4.65 -22.54
C TYR A 485 -8.71 -4.31 -23.17
N GLY A 486 -8.90 -3.07 -23.63
CA GLY A 486 -10.17 -2.60 -24.21
C GLY A 486 -11.25 -2.30 -23.17
N LEU A 487 -10.84 -2.02 -21.93
CA LEU A 487 -11.70 -1.45 -20.88
C LEU A 487 -11.94 0.03 -21.17
N TYR A 488 -13.07 0.56 -20.75
CA TYR A 488 -13.44 1.98 -20.86
C TYR A 488 -13.89 2.50 -19.50
N ASP A 489 -13.64 3.79 -19.27
CA ASP A 489 -14.14 4.54 -18.10
C ASP A 489 -13.72 3.95 -16.74
N VAL A 490 -12.65 3.16 -16.68
CA VAL A 490 -12.07 2.69 -15.41
C VAL A 490 -11.50 3.87 -14.60
N ASN A 491 -11.05 4.92 -15.30
CA ASN A 491 -10.62 6.18 -14.72
C ASN A 491 -11.46 7.33 -15.26
N GLY A 492 -11.83 8.27 -14.38
CA GLY A 492 -12.72 9.39 -14.71
C GLY A 492 -14.19 8.96 -14.73
N ASN A 493 -15.09 9.91 -15.00
CA ASN A 493 -16.54 9.76 -14.96
C ASN A 493 -17.13 9.48 -13.57
N VAL A 494 -17.07 8.24 -13.07
CA VAL A 494 -17.42 7.91 -11.68
C VAL A 494 -16.26 7.23 -10.94
N TRP A 495 -16.36 7.15 -9.62
CA TRP A 495 -15.37 6.45 -8.81
C TRP A 495 -15.79 4.99 -8.65
N GLU A 496 -14.85 4.09 -8.86
CA GLU A 496 -15.11 2.65 -8.89
C GLU A 496 -15.08 2.02 -7.49
N VAL A 497 -16.02 1.12 -7.23
CA VAL A 497 -16.15 0.38 -5.97
C VAL A 497 -15.65 -1.07 -6.15
N VAL A 498 -14.68 -1.48 -5.33
CA VAL A 498 -13.91 -2.73 -5.49
C VAL A 498 -13.52 -3.39 -4.17
#